data_AF-A0A2G1BV54-F1
#
_entry.id   AF-A0A2G1BV54-F1
#
_cell.length_a   1.000
_cell.length_b   1.000
_cell.length_c   1.000
_cell.angle_alpha   90.00
_cell.angle_beta   90.00
_cell.angle_gamma   90.00
#
_symmetry.space_group_name_H-M   'P 1'
#
loop_
_entity.id
_entity.type
_entity.pdbx_description
1 polymer ?
#
loop_
_entity_poly.entity_id
_entity_poly.type
_entity_poly.pdbx_seq_one_letter_code
_entity_poly.pdbx_strand_id
1 'polypeptide(L)'
;MKLRNSLLPNATQERIRVVLDKIKAIEDGILKKINVDTLIIDFNKFTGRNYDLQYFSNFRKYESIEKFSNDSAQRSSKNIENITEYELIEIVERIRNNDLNEHFYMEIIDNNINCNQASDFIYFPENYGLTSTKEIASFILMYHNRGNV
;
A
#
# COMPACT_ATOMS: atom_id res chain seq x y z
N MET A 1 -5.66 19.52 1.52
CA MET A 1 -4.63 19.96 2.50
C MET A 1 -3.27 19.48 1.99
N LYS A 2 -2.12 19.70 2.65
CA LYS A 2 -0.83 19.19 2.15
C LYS A 2 -0.24 18.18 3.13
N LEU A 3 -0.01 16.95 2.68
CA LEU A 3 0.70 15.92 3.45
C LEU A 3 2.17 16.33 3.65
N ARG A 4 2.72 16.02 4.84
CA ARG A 4 4.16 16.10 5.07
C ARG A 4 4.91 15.03 4.27
N ASN A 5 6.21 15.25 4.04
CA ASN A 5 7.01 14.42 3.14
C ASN A 5 7.02 12.92 3.50
N SER A 6 6.95 12.56 4.78
CA SER A 6 6.92 11.15 5.21
C SER A 6 5.64 10.41 4.82
N LEU A 7 4.57 11.15 4.49
CA LEU A 7 3.28 10.62 4.05
C LEU A 7 3.10 10.70 2.53
N LEU A 8 4.12 11.11 1.79
CA LEU A 8 4.07 11.17 0.33
C LEU A 8 4.69 9.91 -0.29
N PRO A 9 4.14 9.42 -1.42
CA PRO A 9 4.75 8.35 -2.20
C PRO A 9 6.20 8.70 -2.56
N ASN A 10 7.08 7.70 -2.48
CA ASN A 10 8.52 7.89 -2.58
C ASN A 10 9.19 6.98 -3.63
N ALA A 11 8.40 6.24 -4.41
CA ALA A 11 8.91 5.48 -5.54
C ALA A 11 9.54 6.41 -6.60
N THR A 12 10.84 6.27 -6.80
CA THR A 12 11.55 6.95 -7.88
C THR A 12 11.43 6.15 -9.18
N GLN A 13 11.51 6.83 -10.33
CA GLN A 13 11.49 6.16 -11.64
C GLN A 13 12.60 5.11 -11.79
N GLU A 14 13.78 5.40 -11.23
CA GLU A 14 14.89 4.44 -11.18
C GLU A 14 14.52 3.18 -10.39
N ARG A 15 13.92 3.34 -9.20
CA ARG A 15 13.51 2.21 -8.37
C ARG A 15 12.39 1.41 -9.02
N ILE A 16 11.41 2.08 -9.63
CA ILE A 16 10.32 1.43 -10.39
C ILE A 16 10.92 0.58 -11.51
N ARG A 17 11.91 1.10 -12.26
CA ARG A 17 12.58 0.34 -13.31
C ARG A 17 13.27 -0.92 -12.77
N VAL A 18 14.00 -0.82 -11.65
CA VAL A 18 14.64 -1.99 -11.03
C VAL A 18 13.62 -3.02 -10.57
N VAL A 19 12.50 -2.59 -9.98
CA VAL A 19 11.39 -3.48 -9.59
C VAL A 19 10.81 -4.16 -10.82
N LEU A 20 10.52 -3.41 -11.88
CA LEU A 20 9.97 -3.92 -13.14
C LEU A 20 10.87 -4.98 -13.77
N ASP A 21 12.19 -4.73 -13.82
CA ASP A 21 13.15 -5.68 -14.38
C ASP A 21 13.21 -6.97 -13.56
N LYS A 22 13.10 -6.88 -12.23
CA LYS A 22 13.04 -8.07 -11.35
C LYS A 22 11.73 -8.85 -11.53
N ILE A 23 10.58 -8.17 -11.63
CA ILE A 23 9.29 -8.85 -11.90
C ILE A 23 9.37 -9.61 -13.21
N LYS A 24 9.89 -8.99 -14.28
CA LYS A 24 10.06 -9.62 -15.59
C LYS A 24 10.97 -10.84 -15.53
N ALA A 25 12.08 -10.76 -14.77
CA ALA A 25 12.98 -11.91 -14.59
C ALA A 25 12.29 -13.09 -13.89
N ILE A 26 11.43 -12.82 -12.91
CA ILE A 26 10.63 -13.85 -12.23
C ILE A 26 9.57 -14.43 -13.18
N GLU A 27 8.82 -13.59 -13.90
CA GLU A 27 7.82 -14.04 -14.89
C GLU A 27 8.47 -14.93 -15.97
N ASP A 28 9.61 -14.51 -16.54
CA ASP A 28 10.36 -15.29 -17.53
C ASP A 28 10.84 -16.63 -16.95
N GLY A 29 11.30 -16.64 -15.70
CA GLY A 29 11.70 -17.87 -15.03
C GLY A 29 10.54 -18.85 -14.81
N ILE A 30 9.37 -18.35 -14.42
CA ILE A 30 8.14 -19.14 -14.27
C ILE A 30 7.73 -19.73 -15.62
N LEU A 31 7.73 -18.93 -16.69
CA LEU A 31 7.41 -19.39 -18.04
C LEU A 31 8.35 -20.49 -18.53
N LYS A 32 9.65 -20.35 -18.23
CA LYS A 32 10.69 -21.35 -18.54
C LYS A 32 10.68 -22.56 -17.60
N LYS A 33 9.81 -22.59 -16.58
CA LYS A 33 9.72 -23.63 -15.55
C LYS A 33 11.05 -23.87 -14.82
N ILE A 34 11.83 -22.81 -14.61
CA ILE A 34 13.04 -22.87 -13.78
C ILE A 34 12.70 -22.50 -12.33
N ASN A 35 13.56 -22.90 -11.39
CA ASN A 35 13.42 -22.46 -10.01
C ASN A 35 13.70 -20.94 -9.93
N VAL A 36 12.73 -20.19 -9.37
CA VAL A 36 12.78 -18.72 -9.23
C VAL A 36 12.86 -18.28 -7.75
N ASP A 37 13.06 -19.19 -6.81
CA ASP A 37 13.01 -18.91 -5.37
C ASP A 37 14.03 -17.85 -4.98
N THR A 38 15.25 -17.94 -5.53
CA THR A 38 16.30 -16.94 -5.30
C THR A 38 15.94 -15.56 -5.85
N LEU A 39 15.27 -15.50 -7.01
CA LEU A 39 14.81 -14.24 -7.59
C LEU A 39 13.71 -13.61 -6.72
N ILE A 40 12.78 -14.42 -6.19
CA ILE A 40 11.71 -13.96 -5.29
C ILE A 40 12.32 -13.46 -3.97
N ILE A 41 13.28 -14.19 -3.39
CA ILE A 41 13.99 -13.77 -2.17
C ILE A 41 14.70 -12.43 -2.41
N ASP A 42 15.41 -12.29 -3.52
CA ASP A 42 16.11 -11.05 -3.87
C ASP A 42 15.15 -9.89 -4.15
N PHE A 43 13.98 -10.17 -4.75
CA PHE A 43 12.92 -9.19 -4.95
C PHE A 43 12.39 -8.69 -3.61
N ASN A 44 11.97 -9.61 -2.74
CA ASN A 44 11.44 -9.32 -1.41
C ASN A 44 12.46 -8.56 -0.54
N LYS A 45 13.74 -8.93 -0.61
CA LYS A 45 14.82 -8.19 0.06
C LYS A 45 14.96 -6.77 -0.46
N PHE A 46 14.85 -6.56 -1.78
CA PHE A 46 14.97 -5.23 -2.38
C PHE A 46 13.77 -4.33 -2.05
N THR A 47 12.56 -4.88 -2.07
CA THR A 47 11.31 -4.14 -1.87
C THR A 47 10.92 -4.01 -0.41
N GLY A 48 11.43 -4.89 0.46
CA GLY A 48 10.97 -5.02 1.85
C GLY A 48 9.60 -5.69 1.97
N ARG A 49 9.21 -6.48 0.97
CA ARG A 49 7.91 -7.16 0.86
C ARG A 49 8.07 -8.66 1.08
N ASN A 50 6.95 -9.40 1.05
CA ASN A 50 6.93 -10.84 1.25
C ASN A 50 5.98 -11.52 0.25
N TYR A 51 6.25 -11.34 -1.04
CA TYR A 51 5.51 -12.03 -2.09
C TYR A 51 6.01 -13.46 -2.25
N ASP A 52 5.11 -14.35 -2.66
CA ASP A 52 5.42 -15.75 -2.93
C ASP A 52 5.23 -16.10 -4.42
N LEU A 53 5.56 -17.34 -4.78
CA LEU A 53 5.40 -17.84 -6.15
C LEU A 53 3.95 -17.76 -6.62
N GLN A 54 2.98 -17.97 -5.72
CA GLN A 54 1.56 -17.93 -6.05
C GLN A 54 1.16 -16.51 -6.46
N TYR A 55 1.65 -15.48 -5.78
CA TYR A 55 1.44 -14.08 -6.16
C TYR A 55 1.95 -13.81 -7.57
N PHE A 56 3.23 -14.10 -7.83
CA PHE A 56 3.83 -13.89 -9.15
C PHE A 56 3.14 -14.66 -10.28
N SER A 57 2.57 -15.83 -9.97
CA SER A 57 1.83 -16.63 -10.96
C SER A 57 0.44 -16.08 -11.28
N ASN A 58 -0.12 -15.21 -10.44
CA ASN A 58 -1.52 -14.81 -10.53
C ASN A 58 -1.77 -13.30 -10.59
N PHE A 59 -0.79 -12.44 -10.28
CA PHE A 59 -1.02 -10.99 -10.15
C PHE A 59 -1.65 -10.35 -11.39
N ARG A 60 -1.27 -10.81 -12.58
CA ARG A 60 -1.84 -10.36 -13.86
C ARG A 60 -3.36 -10.51 -13.98
N LYS A 61 -3.99 -11.35 -13.14
CA LYS A 61 -5.45 -11.52 -13.11
C LYS A 61 -6.17 -10.35 -12.43
N TYR A 62 -5.48 -9.60 -11.57
CA TYR A 62 -6.10 -8.57 -10.73
C TYR A 62 -5.35 -7.22 -10.73
N GLU A 63 -4.12 -7.14 -11.24
CA GLU A 63 -3.38 -5.89 -11.36
C GLU A 63 -2.46 -5.84 -12.59
N SER A 64 -2.12 -4.64 -13.03
CA SER A 64 -1.12 -4.41 -14.08
C SER A 64 0.31 -4.47 -13.53
N ILE A 65 1.29 -4.76 -14.38
CA ILE A 65 2.69 -4.75 -13.96
C ILE A 65 3.18 -3.35 -13.61
N GLU A 66 2.63 -2.32 -14.27
CA GLU A 66 2.94 -0.92 -13.97
C GLU A 66 2.51 -0.58 -12.54
N LYS A 67 1.29 -0.99 -12.16
CA LYS A 67 0.79 -0.81 -10.79
C LYS A 67 1.61 -1.61 -9.79
N PHE A 68 1.82 -2.90 -10.04
CA PHE A 68 2.61 -3.77 -9.17
C PHE A 68 4.04 -3.23 -8.97
N SER A 69 4.66 -2.74 -10.06
CA SER A 69 6.00 -2.15 -10.02
C SER A 69 6.05 -0.85 -9.23
N ASN A 70 5.05 0.02 -9.39
CA ASN A 70 4.94 1.26 -8.61
C ASN A 70 4.79 0.95 -7.12
N ASP A 71 3.85 0.08 -6.77
CA ASP A 71 3.50 -0.24 -5.38
C ASP A 71 4.65 -0.97 -4.66
N SER A 72 5.32 -1.89 -5.36
CA SER A 72 6.52 -2.58 -4.86
C SER A 72 7.76 -1.68 -4.79
N ALA A 73 7.81 -0.59 -5.57
CA ALA A 73 8.91 0.37 -5.51
C ALA A 73 8.79 1.35 -4.34
N GLN A 74 7.59 1.52 -3.77
CA GLN A 74 7.40 2.32 -2.56
C GLN A 74 8.22 1.73 -1.41
N ARG A 75 8.92 2.61 -0.69
CA ARG A 75 9.57 2.22 0.56
C ARG A 75 8.52 2.14 1.67
N SER A 76 8.74 1.19 2.59
CA SER A 76 7.84 0.93 3.71
C SER A 76 7.51 2.21 4.49
N SER A 77 6.23 2.36 4.82
CA SER A 77 5.66 3.49 5.54
C SER A 77 5.58 3.28 7.06
N LYS A 78 6.39 2.39 7.63
CA LYS A 78 6.34 2.05 9.07
C LYS A 78 6.85 3.17 9.97
N ASN A 79 6.31 3.20 11.21
CA ASN A 79 6.74 4.05 12.32
C ASN A 79 6.57 5.56 12.06
N ILE A 80 5.50 5.94 11.38
CA ILE A 80 5.11 7.33 11.18
C ILE A 80 4.27 7.75 12.39
N GLU A 81 4.92 8.34 13.39
CA GLU A 81 4.26 8.82 14.60
C GLU A 81 3.39 10.05 14.34
N ASN A 82 2.34 10.20 15.17
CA ASN A 82 1.52 11.41 15.25
C ASN A 82 0.89 11.82 13.91
N ILE A 83 0.28 10.86 13.18
CA ILE A 83 -0.55 11.19 12.02
C ILE A 83 -1.75 12.02 12.53
N THR A 84 -1.82 13.26 12.09
CA THR A 84 -2.88 14.19 12.50
C THR A 84 -4.20 13.84 11.82
N GLU A 85 -5.31 14.28 12.40
CA GLU A 85 -6.64 14.16 11.78
C GLU A 85 -6.65 14.72 10.35
N TYR A 86 -6.06 15.90 10.16
CA TYR A 86 -5.96 16.54 8.85
C TYR A 86 -5.17 15.75 7.82
N GLU A 87 -4.08 15.10 8.23
CA GLU A 87 -3.30 14.23 7.35
C GLU A 87 -4.08 12.97 7.00
N LEU A 88 -4.78 12.37 7.97
CA LEU A 88 -5.61 11.21 7.72
C LEU A 88 -6.78 11.54 6.78
N ILE A 89 -7.42 12.70 6.94
CA ILE A 89 -8.47 13.17 6.02
C ILE A 89 -7.92 13.22 4.59
N GLU A 90 -6.75 13.84 4.39
CA GLU A 90 -6.13 13.94 3.07
C GLU A 90 -5.73 12.57 2.50
N ILE A 91 -5.26 11.64 3.33
CA ILE A 91 -4.96 10.25 2.94
C ILE A 91 -6.24 9.54 2.47
N VAL A 92 -7.32 9.60 3.27
CA VAL A 92 -8.61 8.98 2.92
C VAL A 92 -9.18 9.61 1.65
N GLU A 93 -9.06 10.93 1.48
CA GLU A 93 -9.51 11.63 0.28
C GLU A 93 -8.79 11.11 -0.98
N ARG A 94 -7.47 10.90 -0.91
CA ARG A 94 -6.69 10.36 -2.03
C ARG A 94 -7.08 8.93 -2.37
N ILE A 95 -7.26 8.08 -1.36
CA ILE A 95 -7.73 6.70 -1.56
C ILE A 95 -9.09 6.70 -2.26
N ARG A 96 -10.07 7.44 -1.74
CA ARG A 96 -11.43 7.46 -2.28
C ARG A 96 -11.54 8.07 -3.68
N ASN A 97 -10.56 8.90 -4.07
CA ASN A 97 -10.46 9.45 -5.42
C ASN A 97 -9.58 8.61 -6.37
N ASN A 98 -9.25 7.36 -6.01
CA ASN A 98 -8.45 6.43 -6.82
C ASN A 98 -7.06 6.99 -7.17
N ASP A 99 -6.36 7.61 -6.21
CA ASP A 99 -4.96 8.02 -6.40
C ASP A 99 -4.12 6.81 -6.85
N LEU A 100 -3.20 7.03 -7.79
CA LEU A 100 -2.32 5.97 -8.31
C LEU A 100 -1.50 5.26 -7.21
N ASN A 101 -1.32 5.91 -6.06
CA ASN A 101 -0.59 5.39 -4.90
C ASN A 101 -1.52 4.99 -3.75
N GLU A 102 -2.79 4.70 -4.04
CA GLU A 102 -3.77 4.22 -3.06
C GLU A 102 -3.22 3.12 -2.14
N HIS A 103 -2.50 2.14 -2.69
CA HIS A 103 -1.93 1.04 -1.91
C HIS A 103 -0.90 1.53 -0.87
N PHE A 104 -0.11 2.55 -1.22
CA PHE A 104 0.84 3.17 -0.30
C PHE A 104 0.12 3.90 0.84
N TYR A 105 -0.97 4.60 0.54
CA TYR A 105 -1.79 5.28 1.55
C TYR A 105 -2.51 4.30 2.47
N MET A 106 -3.03 3.18 1.93
CA MET A 106 -3.57 2.09 2.74
C MET A 106 -2.50 1.49 3.65
N GLU A 107 -1.29 1.25 3.14
CA GLU A 107 -0.19 0.74 3.95
C GLU A 107 0.21 1.71 5.08
N ILE A 108 0.15 3.03 4.85
CA ILE A 108 0.34 4.02 5.93
C ILE A 108 -0.68 3.78 7.05
N ILE A 109 -1.95 3.57 6.70
CA ILE A 109 -3.01 3.32 7.69
C ILE A 109 -2.73 2.01 8.41
N ASP A 110 -2.53 0.91 7.69
CA ASP A 110 -2.36 -0.43 8.26
C ASP A 110 -1.15 -0.52 9.21
N ASN A 111 -0.04 0.16 8.88
CA ASN A 111 1.18 0.08 9.68
C ASN A 111 1.21 1.04 10.89
N ASN A 112 0.44 2.12 10.87
CA ASN A 112 0.59 3.21 11.85
C ASN A 112 -0.70 3.51 12.63
N ILE A 113 -1.83 2.97 12.19
CA ILE A 113 -3.13 3.19 12.81
C ILE A 113 -3.71 1.84 13.22
N ASN A 114 -3.83 1.64 14.53
CA ASN A 114 -4.46 0.47 15.15
C ASN A 114 -5.98 0.43 14.91
N CYS A 115 -6.38 0.16 13.67
CA CYS A 115 -7.78 0.08 13.24
C CYS A 115 -7.95 -1.01 12.17
N ASN A 116 -8.18 -2.26 12.61
CA ASN A 116 -8.29 -3.42 11.73
C ASN A 116 -9.40 -3.30 10.64
N GLN A 117 -10.38 -2.42 10.84
CA GLN A 117 -11.50 -2.20 9.93
C GLN A 117 -11.34 -0.92 9.09
N ALA A 118 -10.16 -0.30 9.07
CA ALA A 118 -9.97 0.96 8.38
C ALA A 118 -10.29 0.88 6.89
N SER A 119 -9.95 -0.23 6.23
CA SER A 119 -10.34 -0.49 4.83
C SER A 119 -11.86 -0.42 4.64
N ASP A 120 -12.63 -1.06 5.52
CA ASP A 120 -14.07 -1.12 5.40
C ASP A 120 -14.70 0.26 5.59
N PHE A 121 -14.16 1.05 6.51
CA PHE A 121 -14.62 2.42 6.73
C PHE A 121 -14.34 3.33 5.52
N ILE A 122 -13.28 3.05 4.76
CA ILE A 122 -12.87 3.86 3.60
C ILE A 122 -13.64 3.47 2.35
N TYR A 123 -13.75 2.16 2.07
CA TYR A 123 -14.38 1.65 0.85
C TYR A 123 -15.90 1.51 0.96
N PHE A 124 -16.44 1.29 2.16
CA PHE A 124 -17.87 1.09 2.40
C PHE A 124 -18.40 1.95 3.57
N PRO A 125 -18.18 3.28 3.55
CA PRO A 125 -18.52 4.18 4.66
C PRO A 125 -20.02 4.18 5.01
N GLU A 126 -20.89 3.93 4.03
CA GLU A 126 -22.33 3.88 4.19
C GLU A 126 -22.81 2.78 5.15
N ASN A 127 -22.08 1.66 5.25
CA ASN A 127 -22.38 0.58 6.20
C ASN A 127 -22.25 1.02 7.66
N TYR A 128 -21.60 2.16 7.90
CA TYR A 128 -21.30 2.72 9.21
C TYR A 128 -21.95 4.10 9.42
N GLY A 129 -22.79 4.54 8.47
CA GLY A 129 -23.43 5.86 8.52
C GLY A 129 -22.47 7.04 8.32
N LEU A 130 -21.29 6.79 7.73
CA LEU A 130 -20.29 7.82 7.46
C LEU A 130 -20.55 8.42 6.08
N THR A 131 -20.56 9.75 5.96
CA THR A 131 -20.95 10.44 4.72
C THR A 131 -19.85 11.30 4.12
N SER A 132 -18.85 11.68 4.94
CA SER A 132 -17.73 12.52 4.52
C SER A 132 -16.38 11.90 4.87
N THR A 133 -15.35 12.26 4.10
CA THR A 133 -13.96 11.90 4.37
C THR A 133 -13.52 12.31 5.79
N LYS A 134 -14.03 13.45 6.28
CA LYS A 134 -13.79 13.90 7.66
C LYS A 134 -14.36 12.94 8.69
N GLU A 135 -15.61 12.50 8.50
CA GLU A 135 -16.24 11.52 9.40
C GLU A 135 -15.50 10.19 9.37
N ILE A 136 -15.09 9.72 8.19
CA ILE A 136 -14.30 8.49 8.05
C ILE A 136 -12.98 8.58 8.82
N ALA A 137 -12.19 9.64 8.60
CA ALA A 137 -10.92 9.84 9.29
C ALA A 137 -11.09 9.96 10.82
N SER A 138 -12.10 10.71 11.26
CA SER A 138 -12.42 10.84 12.70
C SER A 138 -12.79 9.49 13.31
N PHE A 139 -13.56 8.67 12.58
CA PHE A 139 -13.98 7.35 13.01
C PHE A 139 -12.78 6.40 13.14
N ILE A 140 -11.89 6.38 12.15
CA ILE A 140 -10.63 5.60 12.19
C ILE A 140 -9.78 5.99 13.42
N LEU A 141 -9.58 7.29 13.67
CA LEU A 141 -8.82 7.75 14.84
C LEU A 141 -9.48 7.39 16.17
N MET A 142 -10.81 7.39 16.23
CA MET A 142 -11.53 6.95 17.42
C MET A 142 -11.20 5.48 17.76
N TYR A 143 -11.16 4.59 16.77
CA TYR A 143 -10.76 3.18 16.99
C TYR A 143 -9.28 3.06 17.36
N HIS A 144 -8.41 3.81 16.67
CA HIS A 144 -6.98 3.85 16.99
C HIS A 144 -6.71 4.15 18.46
N ASN A 145 -7.36 5.18 18.98
CA ASN A 145 -7.18 5.61 20.37
C ASN A 145 -7.76 4.61 21.39
N ARG A 146 -8.79 3.84 21.02
CA ARG A 146 -9.38 2.81 21.89
C ARG A 146 -8.50 1.56 22.02
N GLY A 147 -7.73 1.23 20.99
CA GLY A 147 -6.80 0.09 20.98
C GLY A 147 -5.48 0.36 21.72
N ASN A 148 -5.24 1.60 22.16
CA ASN A 148 -4.02 2.03 22.85
C ASN A 148 -4.22 2.22 24.37
N VAL A 149 -5.33 1.70 24.93
CA VAL A 149 -5.69 1.74 26.37
C VAL A 149 -5.37 0.41 27.05
#